data_AF-A0A1H7RTT7-F1
#
_entry.id   AF-A0A1H7RTT7-F1
#
_cell.length_a   1.000
_cell.length_b   1.000
_cell.length_c   1.000
_cell.angle_alpha   90.00
_cell.angle_beta   90.00
_cell.angle_gamma   90.00
#
_symmetry.space_group_name_H-M   'P 1'
#
loop_
_entity.id
_entity.type
_entity.pdbx_description
1 polymer ?
#
loop_
_entity_poly.entity_id
_entity_poly.type
_entity_poly.pdbx_seq_one_letter_code
_entity_poly.pdbx_strand_id
1 'polypeptide(L)'
;MSQESVSVSGEVLQSQQPTEPTEHVDVDSDEHAESSHKAEQFGVGLSIGFLLGGISGVAVGSFPVAILLGLSLGVVLGLYMMERR
;
A
#
# COMPACT_ATOMS: atom_id res chain seq x y z
N MET A 1 29.41 43.31 23.81
CA MET A 1 30.61 42.45 23.74
C MET A 1 30.15 41.05 23.36
N SER A 2 30.77 40.51 22.32
CA SER A 2 30.43 39.26 21.62
C SER A 2 30.37 38.05 22.54
N GLN A 3 29.42 37.14 22.30
CA GLN A 3 29.74 35.71 22.18
C GLN A 3 28.85 35.10 21.09
N GLU A 4 29.51 34.88 19.97
CA GLU A 4 29.16 34.02 18.86
C GLU A 4 29.53 32.61 19.31
N SER A 5 28.67 31.61 19.09
CA SER A 5 29.05 30.37 18.38
C SER A 5 27.97 29.30 18.47
N VAL A 6 27.58 28.88 17.28
CA VAL A 6 26.90 27.66 16.87
C VAL A 6 27.68 26.42 17.33
N SER A 7 27.00 25.36 17.74
CA SER A 7 27.10 24.03 17.08
C SER A 7 26.32 22.96 17.83
N VAL A 8 25.26 22.48 17.16
CA VAL A 8 24.75 21.11 17.06
C VAL A 8 25.42 20.07 17.97
N SER A 9 24.65 19.53 18.92
CA SER A 9 24.66 18.10 19.25
C SER A 9 23.33 17.77 19.94
N GLY A 10 22.30 17.47 19.15
CA GLY A 10 20.97 17.07 19.64
C GLY A 10 20.96 15.60 20.03
N GLU A 11 21.78 15.24 21.03
CA GLU A 11 21.75 13.94 21.68
C GLU A 11 20.67 13.96 22.75
N VAL A 12 19.67 13.11 22.50
CA VAL A 12 18.69 12.52 23.42
C VAL A 12 19.10 12.63 24.89
N LEU A 13 18.27 13.26 25.73
CA LEU A 13 17.70 12.68 26.95
C LEU A 13 16.91 13.72 27.78
N GLN A 14 15.72 13.27 28.20
CA GLN A 14 15.06 13.56 29.48
C GLN A 14 14.24 14.84 29.72
N SER A 15 12.99 14.56 30.09
CA SER A 15 12.23 15.19 31.19
C SER A 15 11.28 16.34 30.84
N GLN A 16 10.06 15.93 30.45
CA GLN A 16 8.83 16.21 31.19
C GLN A 16 8.56 17.68 31.60
N GLN A 17 7.72 18.38 30.83
CA GLN A 17 6.77 19.33 31.39
C GLN A 17 5.48 19.35 30.54
N PRO A 18 4.30 19.00 31.11
CA PRO A 18 3.04 18.91 30.40
C PRO A 18 2.26 20.22 30.54
N THR A 19 2.26 21.06 29.50
CA THR A 19 1.32 22.19 29.45
C THR A 19 1.00 22.56 28.01
N GLU A 20 -0.14 22.06 27.51
CA GLU A 20 -1.13 22.71 26.65
C GLU A 20 -1.91 21.63 25.89
N PRO A 21 -3.25 21.55 26.00
CA PRO A 21 -4.04 20.71 25.12
C PRO A 21 -4.15 21.47 23.80
N THR A 22 -3.07 21.46 23.02
CA THR A 22 -3.19 21.73 21.59
C THR A 22 -4.03 20.57 21.07
N GLU A 23 -5.28 20.88 20.77
CA GLU A 23 -6.24 20.10 20.00
C GLU A 23 -5.49 19.19 19.03
N HIS A 24 -5.24 17.96 19.49
CA HIS A 24 -4.72 16.91 18.64
C HIS A 24 -5.89 16.67 17.71
N VAL A 25 -5.80 17.22 16.51
CA VAL A 25 -6.58 16.70 15.40
C VAL A 25 -6.22 15.23 15.39
N ASP A 26 -7.13 14.40 15.89
CA ASP A 26 -7.23 13.00 15.51
C ASP A 26 -7.35 13.04 13.99
N VAL A 27 -6.19 13.06 13.32
CA VAL A 27 -6.11 12.78 11.90
C VAL A 27 -6.51 11.33 11.83
N ASP A 28 -7.78 11.14 11.54
CA ASP A 28 -8.47 9.88 11.29
C ASP A 28 -7.55 8.99 10.44
N SER A 29 -6.74 8.19 11.13
CA SER A 29 -5.70 7.35 10.50
C SER A 29 -6.29 6.02 10.08
N ASP A 30 -7.60 5.83 10.28
CA ASP A 30 -8.30 4.58 10.04
C ASP A 30 -8.80 4.46 8.59
N GLU A 31 -8.93 5.56 7.84
CA GLU A 31 -9.44 5.53 6.46
C GLU A 31 -8.46 4.85 5.46
N HIS A 32 -7.16 4.84 5.75
CA HIS A 32 -6.15 4.24 4.88
C HIS A 32 -5.89 2.76 5.16
N ALA A 33 -6.21 2.25 6.34
CA ALA A 33 -6.02 0.84 6.67
C ALA A 33 -6.96 -0.07 5.86
N GLU A 34 -8.22 0.35 5.70
CA GLU A 34 -9.23 -0.44 5.00
C GLU A 34 -8.99 -0.45 3.47
N SER A 35 -8.58 0.69 2.89
CA SER A 35 -8.27 0.80 1.47
C SER A 35 -7.01 0.03 1.07
N SER A 36 -5.98 0.01 1.92
CA SER A 36 -4.76 -0.78 1.70
C SER A 36 -5.07 -2.28 1.60
N HIS A 37 -5.94 -2.78 2.48
CA HIS A 37 -6.29 -4.19 2.52
C HIS A 37 -7.11 -4.64 1.30
N LYS A 38 -8.00 -3.79 0.79
CA LYS A 38 -8.77 -4.06 -0.43
C LYS A 38 -7.89 -4.03 -1.69
N ALA A 39 -6.92 -3.13 -1.75
CA ALA A 39 -5.96 -3.06 -2.87
C ALA A 39 -5.04 -4.29 -2.93
N GLU A 40 -4.61 -4.80 -1.77
CA GLU A 40 -3.82 -6.04 -1.68
C GLU A 40 -4.56 -7.23 -2.33
N GLN A 41 -5.84 -7.40 -2.00
CA GLN A 41 -6.66 -8.50 -2.53
C GLN A 41 -6.93 -8.38 -4.03
N PHE A 42 -7.14 -7.15 -4.51
CA PHE A 42 -7.21 -6.90 -5.94
C PHE A 42 -5.89 -7.30 -6.64
N GLY A 43 -4.75 -6.91 -6.07
CA GLY A 43 -3.42 -7.28 -6.57
C GLY A 43 -3.19 -8.79 -6.60
N VAL A 44 -3.69 -9.53 -5.62
CA VAL A 44 -3.66 -11.00 -5.60
C VAL A 44 -4.46 -11.59 -6.77
N GLY A 45 -5.67 -11.10 -7.02
CA GLY A 45 -6.47 -11.56 -8.17
C GLY A 45 -5.78 -11.28 -9.50
N LEU A 46 -5.24 -10.07 -9.68
CA LEU A 46 -4.54 -9.66 -10.89
C LEU A 46 -3.29 -10.50 -11.16
N SER A 47 -2.48 -10.74 -10.13
CA SER A 47 -1.25 -11.53 -10.25
C SER A 47 -1.54 -12.99 -10.60
N ILE A 48 -2.56 -13.60 -9.98
CA ILE A 48 -3.03 -14.95 -10.33
C ILE A 48 -3.47 -15.01 -11.81
N GLY A 49 -4.28 -14.03 -12.25
CA GLY A 49 -4.75 -13.96 -13.63
C GLY A 49 -3.61 -13.80 -14.64
N PHE A 50 -2.62 -12.95 -14.34
CA PHE A 50 -1.44 -12.76 -15.17
C PHE A 50 -0.57 -14.04 -15.27
N LEU A 51 -0.33 -14.72 -14.14
CA LEU A 51 0.41 -15.99 -14.11
C LEU A 51 -0.27 -17.07 -14.95
N LEU A 52 -1.59 -17.27 -14.76
CA LEU A 52 -2.38 -18.23 -15.53
C LEU A 52 -2.40 -17.87 -17.02
N GLY A 53 -2.58 -16.60 -17.35
CA GLY A 53 -2.53 -16.10 -18.72
C GLY A 53 -1.17 -16.33 -19.38
N GLY A 54 -0.08 -16.09 -18.66
CA GLY A 54 1.27 -16.34 -19.14
C GLY A 54 1.54 -17.83 -19.41
N ILE A 55 1.21 -18.71 -18.46
CA ILE A 55 1.39 -20.17 -18.61
C ILE A 55 0.54 -20.69 -19.79
N SER A 56 -0.72 -20.28 -19.86
CA SER A 56 -1.63 -20.63 -20.95
C SER A 56 -1.12 -20.10 -22.30
N GLY A 57 -0.57 -18.89 -22.32
CA GLY A 57 0.02 -18.27 -23.51
C GLY A 57 1.20 -19.05 -24.07
N VAL A 58 2.06 -19.60 -23.20
CA VAL A 58 3.15 -20.51 -23.61
C VAL A 58 2.59 -21.81 -24.18
N ALA A 59 1.57 -22.39 -23.54
CA ALA A 59 0.99 -23.67 -23.96
C ALA A 59 0.25 -23.59 -25.30
N VAL A 60 -0.48 -22.49 -25.54
CA VAL A 60 -1.30 -22.28 -26.76
C VAL A 60 -0.49 -21.62 -27.88
N GLY A 61 0.66 -21.02 -27.56
CA GLY A 61 1.49 -20.29 -28.53
C GLY A 61 0.97 -18.91 -28.89
N SER A 62 -0.02 -18.38 -28.15
CA SER A 62 -0.60 -17.05 -28.36
C SER A 62 -0.55 -16.25 -27.07
N PHE A 63 0.59 -15.60 -26.85
CA PHE A 63 0.84 -14.79 -25.67
C PHE A 63 -0.12 -13.60 -25.53
N PRO A 64 -0.39 -12.78 -26.58
CA PRO A 64 -1.24 -11.60 -26.45
C PRO A 64 -2.67 -11.94 -26.02
N VAL A 65 -3.26 -12.96 -26.65
CA VAL A 65 -4.64 -13.39 -26.37
C VAL A 65 -4.74 -13.98 -24.97
N ALA A 66 -3.78 -14.82 -24.57
CA ALA A 66 -3.79 -15.45 -23.26
C ALA A 66 -3.56 -14.44 -22.12
N ILE A 67 -2.70 -13.44 -22.32
CA ILE A 67 -2.51 -12.34 -21.36
C ILE A 67 -3.79 -11.51 -21.23
N LEU A 68 -4.46 -11.15 -22.34
CA LEU A 68 -5.72 -10.42 -22.27
C LEU A 68 -6.79 -11.20 -21.49
N LEU A 69 -6.96 -12.48 -21.78
CA LEU A 69 -7.90 -13.34 -21.05
C LEU A 69 -7.52 -13.50 -19.57
N GLY A 70 -6.24 -13.72 -19.29
CA GLY A 70 -5.72 -13.86 -17.94
C GLY A 70 -5.90 -12.59 -17.11
N LEU A 71 -5.61 -11.41 -17.67
CA LEU A 71 -5.87 -10.12 -17.03
C LEU A 71 -7.36 -9.89 -16.81
N SER A 72 -8.21 -10.22 -17.78
CA SER A 72 -9.67 -10.10 -17.64
C SER A 72 -10.18 -10.94 -16.47
N LEU A 73 -9.78 -12.20 -16.41
CA LEU A 73 -10.10 -13.12 -15.31
C LEU A 73 -9.51 -12.65 -13.98
N GLY A 74 -8.28 -12.15 -13.98
CA GLY A 74 -7.60 -11.64 -12.79
C GLY A 74 -8.30 -10.42 -12.19
N VAL A 75 -8.76 -9.49 -13.04
CA VAL A 75 -9.56 -8.34 -12.61
C VAL A 75 -10.88 -8.80 -11.99
N VAL A 76 -11.61 -9.70 -12.65
CA VAL A 76 -12.88 -10.25 -12.11
C VAL A 76 -12.65 -10.96 -10.78
N LEU A 77 -11.59 -11.76 -10.67
CA LEU A 77 -11.22 -12.47 -9.45
C LEU A 77 -10.80 -11.50 -8.33
N GLY A 78 -10.05 -10.45 -8.65
CA GLY A 78 -9.63 -9.43 -7.70
C GLY A 78 -10.81 -8.65 -7.14
N LEU A 79 -11.75 -8.25 -8.01
CA LEU A 79 -12.99 -7.59 -7.59
C LEU A 79 -13.85 -8.52 -6.73
N TYR A 80 -13.97 -9.79 -7.12
CA TYR A 80 -14.71 -10.79 -6.34
C TYR A 80 -14.12 -11.02 -4.94
N MET A 81 -12.80 -11.09 -4.81
CA MET A 81 -12.12 -11.21 -3.52
C MET A 81 -12.35 -9.97 -2.65
N MET A 82 -12.24 -8.78 -3.25
CA MET A 82 -12.46 -7.49 -2.58
C MET A 82 -13.89 -7.31 -2.08
N GLU A 83 -14.88 -7.83 -2.81
CA GLU A 83 -16.31 -7.77 -2.45
C GLU A 83 -16.68 -8.79 -1.37
N ARG A 84 -15.98 -9.93 -1.31
CA ARG A 84 -16.26 -11.00 -0.34
C ARG A 84 -15.61 -10.81 1.04
N ARG A 85 -14.75 -9.80 1.22
CA ARG A 85 -14.14 -9.44 2.51
C ARG A 85 -14.69 -8.12 3.01
#